data_AF-A0A2V9S2K7-F1
#
_entry.id   AF-A0A2V9S2K7-F1
#
_cell.length_a   1.000
_cell.length_b   1.000
_cell.length_c   1.000
_cell.angle_alpha   90.00
_cell.angle_beta   90.00
_cell.angle_gamma   90.00
#
_symmetry.space_group_name_H-M   'P 1'
#
loop_
_entity.id
_entity.type
_entity.pdbx_description
1 polymer ?
#
loop_
_entity_poly.entity_id
_entity_poly.type
_entity_poly.pdbx_seq_one_letter_code
_entity_poly.pdbx_strand_id
1 'polypeptide(L)'
;MPKRSLPNKHEFDQLDRAIQVMLYQPDTESAQVGAALAPLLRIAGDLRDLPTESFKARLKSDLERKSSMATATESAIRTFAAPRLAFKKAAKAIEFYKNAFWARETFRFENELGLGHAEMMIGDSVIMFAEEWPEGGRYSAETWGHSPVSMNIQVPDVDAFVEHAVAAGAKLVNPPTDQFYGYRDATLLDPFGYTWGISTVKEEMSVEEMHRRFREIMPPPKKPDVPPVPKGYRTVTPYIVAEQADALINFLTKTFEAKENFRAIGSAGGIHAEVQLGDSMLMIGGGGPDLAWRGDPLPQAFHVYVRDCDATYRRALEHGATSIDKPVDQEYGERSASLKDAAGNFWYVATYKGDTYKWEGAPDVQPCLHPLRAEPVINFLKRAFGAEEIARYASPDGVIHHASIKIGDSYMEMGEAHGKYQPMPAMFYLYVPDCDAVYRRALAAGATSISEPKDQTYGDRSGGVKDMFGNQWYIATHVKDM
;
A
#
# COMPACT_ATOMS: atom_id res chain seq x y z
N MET A 1 3.25 19.16 -72.61
CA MET A 1 4.31 18.75 -73.57
C MET A 1 4.08 17.27 -73.92
N PRO A 2 4.47 16.81 -75.12
CA PRO A 2 3.62 16.03 -76.04
C PRO A 2 3.04 14.72 -75.44
N LYS A 3 1.81 14.36 -75.84
CA LYS A 3 1.12 13.11 -75.47
C LYS A 3 1.98 11.90 -75.90
N ARG A 4 2.55 11.17 -74.93
CA ARG A 4 3.13 9.84 -75.18
C ARG A 4 1.98 8.87 -75.44
N SER A 5 1.87 8.41 -76.69
CA SER A 5 1.03 7.27 -77.07
C SER A 5 1.44 6.05 -76.24
N LEU A 6 0.46 5.31 -75.71
CA LEU A 6 0.69 3.97 -75.19
C LEU A 6 1.23 3.09 -76.34
N PRO A 7 2.26 2.24 -76.12
CA PRO A 7 2.80 1.39 -77.16
C PRO A 7 1.72 0.45 -77.69
N ASN A 8 1.64 0.25 -79.01
CA ASN A 8 0.69 -0.71 -79.57
C ASN A 8 1.12 -2.14 -79.19
N LYS A 9 0.22 -3.14 -79.19
CA LYS A 9 0.48 -4.51 -78.71
C LYS A 9 1.75 -5.14 -79.30
N HIS A 10 2.06 -4.79 -80.55
CA HIS A 10 3.28 -5.19 -81.27
C HIS A 10 4.59 -4.66 -80.66
N GLU A 11 4.58 -3.45 -80.07
CA GLU A 11 5.75 -2.85 -79.43
C GLU A 11 6.03 -3.46 -78.04
N PHE A 12 4.98 -3.89 -77.33
CA PHE A 12 5.13 -4.66 -76.09
C PHE A 12 5.78 -6.02 -76.35
N ASP A 13 5.32 -6.76 -77.36
CA ASP A 13 5.90 -8.06 -77.71
C ASP A 13 7.36 -7.93 -78.19
N GLN A 14 7.71 -6.83 -78.86
CA GLN A 14 9.09 -6.55 -79.25
C GLN A 14 9.99 -6.24 -78.05
N LEU A 15 9.51 -5.43 -77.10
CA LEU A 15 10.25 -5.11 -75.89
C LEU A 15 10.44 -6.35 -75.01
N ASP A 16 9.42 -7.18 -74.85
CA ASP A 16 9.48 -8.41 -74.07
C ASP A 16 10.50 -9.40 -74.65
N ARG A 17 10.47 -9.63 -75.97
CA ARG A 17 11.50 -10.47 -76.63
C ARG A 17 12.90 -9.91 -76.45
N ALA A 18 13.08 -8.60 -76.56
CA ALA A 18 14.38 -7.98 -76.40
C ALA A 18 14.91 -8.08 -74.96
N ILE A 19 14.04 -7.97 -73.95
CA ILE A 19 14.38 -8.20 -72.54
C ILE A 19 14.71 -9.69 -72.30
N GLN A 20 13.95 -10.61 -72.88
CA GLN A 20 14.22 -12.05 -72.79
C GLN A 20 15.59 -12.41 -73.38
N VAL A 21 15.92 -11.90 -74.58
CA VAL A 21 17.25 -12.10 -75.18
C VAL A 21 18.34 -11.52 -74.28
N MET A 22 18.13 -10.31 -73.75
CA MET A 22 19.08 -9.67 -72.83
C MET A 22 19.32 -10.54 -71.59
N LEU A 23 18.29 -11.13 -70.97
CA LEU A 23 18.43 -11.97 -69.79
C LEU A 23 19.13 -13.32 -70.07
N TYR A 24 18.84 -13.97 -71.20
CA TYR A 24 19.30 -15.34 -71.49
C TYR A 24 20.57 -15.42 -72.35
N GLN A 25 20.94 -14.37 -73.09
CA GLN A 25 22.12 -14.33 -73.95
C GLN A 25 22.85 -12.97 -73.85
N PRO A 26 23.65 -12.75 -72.78
CA PRO A 26 24.28 -11.45 -72.49
C PRO A 26 25.21 -10.92 -73.59
N ASP A 27 25.85 -11.81 -74.35
CA ASP A 27 26.94 -11.47 -75.27
C ASP A 27 26.48 -11.29 -76.73
N THR A 28 25.17 -11.39 -77.00
CA THR A 28 24.59 -11.25 -78.34
C THR A 28 24.22 -9.79 -78.61
N GLU A 29 24.64 -9.20 -79.75
CA GLU A 29 24.21 -7.87 -80.17
C GLU A 29 22.67 -7.78 -80.17
N SER A 30 22.15 -6.80 -79.43
CA SER A 30 20.71 -6.64 -79.21
C SER A 30 20.00 -6.45 -80.55
N ALA A 31 18.97 -7.26 -80.83
CA ALA A 31 18.15 -7.11 -82.03
C ALA A 31 17.65 -5.66 -82.16
N GLN A 32 17.75 -5.06 -83.35
CA GLN A 32 17.34 -3.67 -83.61
C GLN A 32 15.86 -3.49 -83.24
N VAL A 33 15.60 -2.83 -82.11
CA VAL A 33 14.25 -2.47 -81.68
C VAL A 33 13.95 -1.05 -82.17
N GLY A 34 12.69 -0.76 -82.52
CA GLY A 34 12.29 0.55 -83.03
C GLY A 34 12.69 1.70 -82.09
N ALA A 35 13.01 2.86 -82.66
CA ALA A 35 13.56 4.02 -81.93
C ALA A 35 12.73 4.48 -80.71
N ALA A 36 11.42 4.17 -80.69
CA ALA A 36 10.54 4.47 -79.57
C ALA A 36 10.83 3.63 -78.30
N LEU A 37 11.41 2.42 -78.45
CA LEU A 37 11.62 1.45 -77.38
C LEU A 37 13.06 1.43 -76.83
N ALA A 38 14.00 2.08 -77.51
CA ALA A 38 15.40 2.18 -77.08
C ALA A 38 15.58 2.73 -75.64
N PRO A 39 14.79 3.73 -75.17
CA PRO A 39 14.90 4.21 -73.79
C PRO A 39 14.49 3.16 -72.74
N LEU A 40 13.53 2.30 -73.06
CA LEU A 40 13.03 1.26 -72.13
C LEU A 40 14.02 0.09 -72.03
N LEU A 41 14.65 -0.28 -73.15
CA LEU A 41 15.72 -1.27 -73.18
C LEU A 41 16.95 -0.83 -72.38
N ARG A 42 17.29 0.46 -72.43
CA ARG A 42 18.37 1.01 -71.60
C ARG A 42 18.06 0.87 -70.10
N ILE A 43 16.84 1.20 -69.68
CA ILE A 43 16.39 1.03 -68.29
C ILE A 43 16.43 -0.45 -67.88
N ALA A 44 15.98 -1.35 -68.76
CA ALA A 44 16.04 -2.78 -68.49
C ALA A 44 17.50 -3.27 -68.30
N GLY A 45 18.43 -2.76 -69.11
CA GLY A 45 19.87 -3.01 -68.95
C GLY A 45 20.41 -2.50 -67.61
N ASP A 46 20.06 -1.26 -67.23
CA ASP A 46 20.48 -0.67 -65.95
C ASP A 46 19.93 -1.46 -64.73
N LEU A 47 18.75 -2.07 -64.86
CA LEU A 47 18.12 -2.89 -63.81
C LEU A 47 18.64 -4.33 -63.74
N ARG A 48 19.15 -4.86 -64.86
CA ARG A 48 19.60 -6.26 -64.98
C ARG A 48 20.63 -6.63 -63.92
N ASP A 49 21.59 -5.75 -63.70
CA ASP A 49 22.73 -6.01 -62.83
C ASP A 49 22.53 -5.47 -61.41
N LEU A 50 21.27 -5.19 -61.04
CA LEU A 50 20.92 -4.81 -59.67
C LEU A 50 20.66 -6.03 -58.78
N PRO A 51 21.16 -6.03 -57.53
CA PRO A 51 22.03 -5.00 -56.98
C PRO A 51 23.45 -5.08 -57.57
N THR A 52 24.01 -3.91 -57.93
CA THR A 52 25.35 -3.78 -58.54
C THR A 52 26.42 -4.53 -57.74
N GLU A 53 27.49 -4.99 -58.41
CA GLU A 53 28.64 -5.60 -57.72
C GLU A 53 29.25 -4.67 -56.66
N SER A 54 29.22 -3.36 -56.86
CA SER A 54 29.63 -2.38 -55.84
C SER A 54 28.72 -2.39 -54.60
N PHE A 55 27.41 -2.55 -54.78
CA PHE A 55 26.47 -2.75 -53.67
C PHE A 55 26.74 -4.05 -52.94
N LYS A 56 26.94 -5.17 -53.67
CA LYS A 56 27.25 -6.48 -53.06
C LYS A 56 28.57 -6.44 -52.30
N ALA A 57 29.62 -5.82 -52.86
CA ALA A 57 30.92 -5.65 -52.22
C ALA A 57 30.82 -4.78 -50.96
N ARG A 58 30.04 -3.69 -51.01
CA ARG A 58 29.81 -2.82 -49.86
C ARG A 58 28.95 -3.50 -48.78
N LEU A 59 27.92 -4.26 -49.16
CA LEU A 59 27.12 -5.06 -48.23
C LEU A 59 27.95 -6.17 -47.58
N LYS A 60 28.80 -6.85 -48.35
CA LYS A 60 29.75 -7.85 -47.83
C LYS A 60 30.73 -7.20 -46.84
N SER A 61 31.32 -6.06 -47.20
CA SER A 61 32.19 -5.29 -46.31
C SER A 61 31.47 -4.84 -45.02
N ASP A 62 30.21 -4.40 -45.12
CA ASP A 62 29.39 -4.04 -43.95
C ASP A 62 29.02 -5.24 -43.08
N LEU A 63 28.71 -6.39 -43.68
CA LEU A 63 28.43 -7.64 -42.96
C LEU A 63 29.68 -8.20 -42.29
N GLU A 64 30.84 -8.17 -42.96
CA GLU A 64 32.13 -8.55 -42.41
C GLU A 64 32.58 -7.60 -41.30
N ARG A 65 32.34 -6.28 -41.44
CA ARG A 65 32.54 -5.29 -40.36
C ARG A 65 31.62 -5.52 -39.17
N LYS A 66 30.35 -5.88 -39.39
CA LYS A 66 29.43 -6.27 -38.31
C LYS A 66 29.86 -7.57 -37.63
N SER A 67 30.36 -8.54 -38.40
CA SER A 67 30.88 -9.80 -37.87
C SER A 67 32.17 -9.60 -37.05
N SER A 68 33.06 -8.69 -37.48
CA SER A 68 34.27 -8.35 -36.72
C SER A 68 33.97 -7.48 -35.50
N MET A 69 32.96 -6.61 -35.54
CA MET A 69 32.44 -5.91 -34.35
C MET A 69 31.77 -6.87 -33.35
N ALA A 70 31.14 -7.96 -33.81
CA ALA A 70 30.58 -8.98 -32.93
C ALA A 70 31.65 -9.85 -32.24
N THR A 71 32.92 -9.77 -32.67
CA THR A 71 34.05 -10.48 -32.04
C THR A 71 34.93 -9.60 -31.14
N ALA A 72 34.67 -8.29 -31.09
CA ALA A 72 35.20 -7.42 -30.05
C ALA A 72 34.21 -7.42 -28.87
N THR A 73 34.61 -8.00 -27.74
CA THR A 73 33.85 -7.95 -26.49
C THR A 73 33.91 -6.52 -25.93
N GLU A 74 33.17 -5.61 -26.54
CA GLU A 74 32.71 -4.44 -25.84
C GLU A 74 31.64 -4.96 -24.88
N SER A 75 32.01 -5.13 -23.61
CA SER A 75 31.04 -5.27 -22.52
C SER A 75 30.20 -4.00 -22.56
N ALA A 76 29.11 -4.02 -23.32
CA ALA A 76 28.09 -3.02 -23.22
C ALA A 76 27.61 -3.10 -21.77
N ILE A 77 28.04 -2.16 -20.94
CA ILE A 77 27.58 -2.04 -19.56
C ILE A 77 26.07 -1.79 -19.67
N ARG A 78 25.29 -2.86 -19.51
CA ARG A 78 23.85 -2.76 -19.40
C ARG A 78 23.54 -2.46 -17.94
N THR A 79 23.20 -1.21 -17.65
CA THR A 79 22.61 -0.86 -16.37
C THR A 79 21.14 -1.30 -16.39
N PHE A 80 20.84 -2.41 -15.71
CA PHE A 80 19.46 -2.85 -15.46
C PHE A 80 19.28 -3.16 -13.97
N ALA A 81 18.09 -2.93 -13.45
CA ALA A 81 17.71 -3.34 -12.10
C ALA A 81 17.03 -4.71 -12.19
N ALA A 82 17.56 -5.69 -11.46
CA ALA A 82 16.94 -7.00 -11.32
C ALA A 82 16.66 -7.28 -9.84
N PRO A 83 15.41 -7.61 -9.47
CA PRO A 83 15.11 -7.99 -8.10
C PRO A 83 15.82 -9.30 -7.75
N ARG A 84 16.26 -9.40 -6.49
CA ARG A 84 16.79 -10.65 -5.92
C ARG A 84 15.78 -11.23 -4.95
N LEU A 85 15.31 -12.43 -5.24
CA LEU A 85 14.39 -13.19 -4.41
C LEU A 85 15.16 -14.22 -3.59
N ALA A 86 14.83 -14.31 -2.31
CA ALA A 86 15.38 -15.30 -1.39
C ALA A 86 14.36 -16.40 -1.10
N PHE A 87 14.82 -17.64 -1.01
CA PHE A 87 13.96 -18.81 -0.79
C PHE A 87 14.58 -19.71 0.26
N LYS A 88 13.77 -20.39 1.08
CA LYS A 88 14.30 -21.43 1.98
C LYS A 88 14.91 -22.60 1.20
N LYS A 89 14.38 -22.87 0.00
CA LYS A 89 14.90 -23.87 -0.94
C LYS A 89 14.86 -23.36 -2.38
N ALA A 90 15.87 -22.59 -2.76
CA ALA A 90 15.92 -21.92 -4.06
C ALA A 90 15.92 -22.88 -5.26
N ALA A 91 16.49 -24.09 -5.14
CA ALA A 91 16.41 -25.10 -6.20
C ALA A 91 14.96 -25.52 -6.51
N LYS A 92 14.09 -25.61 -5.50
CA LYS A 92 12.65 -25.88 -5.72
C LYS A 92 11.95 -24.71 -6.40
N ALA A 93 12.33 -23.48 -6.05
CA ALA A 93 11.81 -22.29 -6.70
C ALA A 93 12.21 -22.26 -8.17
N ILE A 94 13.48 -22.53 -8.51
CA ILE A 94 13.94 -22.58 -9.90
C ILE A 94 13.08 -23.53 -10.75
N GLU A 95 12.81 -24.75 -10.27
CA GLU A 95 11.98 -25.72 -11.00
C GLU A 95 10.51 -25.27 -11.10
N PHE A 96 9.95 -24.68 -10.05
CA PHE A 96 8.62 -24.08 -10.12
C PHE A 96 8.55 -22.99 -11.18
N TYR A 97 9.48 -22.04 -11.20
CA TYR A 97 9.47 -20.93 -12.16
C TYR A 97 9.74 -21.39 -13.60
N LYS A 98 10.59 -22.41 -13.80
CA LYS A 98 10.76 -23.05 -15.12
C LYS A 98 9.44 -23.63 -15.64
N ASN A 99 8.68 -24.31 -14.78
CA ASN A 99 7.41 -24.91 -15.14
C ASN A 99 6.30 -23.86 -15.30
N ALA A 100 6.06 -23.05 -14.28
CA ALA A 100 4.91 -22.16 -14.17
C ALA A 100 5.04 -20.87 -14.98
N PHE A 101 6.25 -20.33 -15.14
CA PHE A 101 6.51 -19.03 -15.78
C PHE A 101 7.34 -19.17 -17.07
N TRP A 102 7.59 -20.41 -17.52
CA TRP A 102 8.51 -20.72 -18.61
C TRP A 102 9.88 -20.07 -18.42
N ALA A 103 10.30 -19.91 -17.15
CA ALA A 103 11.55 -19.23 -16.85
C ALA A 103 12.74 -20.05 -17.33
N ARG A 104 13.77 -19.37 -17.84
CA ARG A 104 15.02 -20.00 -18.25
C ARG A 104 16.13 -19.66 -17.27
N GLU A 105 16.75 -20.68 -16.70
CA GLU A 105 17.96 -20.52 -15.92
C GLU A 105 19.13 -20.20 -16.85
N THR A 106 19.81 -19.08 -16.59
CA THR A 106 20.91 -18.57 -17.44
C THR A 106 22.24 -18.54 -16.74
N PHE A 107 22.21 -18.48 -15.41
CA PHE A 107 23.39 -18.56 -14.58
C PHE A 107 23.05 -19.28 -13.28
N ARG A 108 23.99 -20.09 -12.79
CA ARG A 108 23.92 -20.75 -11.48
C ARG A 108 25.30 -20.69 -10.82
N PHE A 109 25.30 -20.25 -9.57
CA PHE A 109 26.43 -20.34 -8.66
C PHE A 109 25.95 -20.96 -7.34
N GLU A 110 26.44 -22.17 -7.09
CA GLU A 110 26.10 -23.00 -5.95
C GLU A 110 27.40 -23.40 -5.24
N ASN A 111 27.37 -23.43 -3.91
CA ASN A 111 28.50 -23.87 -3.08
C ASN A 111 27.99 -24.87 -2.02
N GLU A 112 28.89 -25.31 -1.13
CA GLU A 112 28.54 -26.29 -0.08
C GLU A 112 27.46 -25.81 0.90
N LEU A 113 27.21 -24.50 0.98
CA LEU A 113 26.19 -23.90 1.83
C LEU A 113 24.84 -23.72 1.13
N GLY A 114 24.77 -23.96 -0.19
CA GLY A 114 23.55 -23.87 -0.99
C GLY A 114 23.65 -22.92 -2.18
N LEU A 115 22.50 -22.51 -2.71
CA LEU A 115 22.44 -21.64 -3.89
C LEU A 115 22.79 -20.20 -3.52
N GLY A 116 24.03 -19.79 -3.80
CA GLY A 116 24.50 -18.42 -3.55
C GLY A 116 23.86 -17.39 -4.48
N HIS A 117 23.71 -17.73 -5.77
CA HIS A 117 23.13 -16.88 -6.82
C HIS A 117 22.68 -17.71 -8.03
N ALA A 118 21.54 -17.40 -8.60
CA ALA A 118 21.11 -17.85 -9.92
C ALA A 118 20.39 -16.71 -10.66
N GLU A 119 20.41 -16.76 -11.99
CA GLU A 119 19.71 -15.79 -12.84
C GLU A 119 18.65 -16.50 -13.65
N MET A 120 17.40 -16.14 -13.38
CA MET A 120 16.21 -16.65 -14.04
C MET A 120 15.69 -15.60 -15.02
N MET A 121 15.56 -15.97 -16.29
CA MET A 121 14.96 -15.13 -17.32
C MET A 121 13.47 -15.47 -17.46
N ILE A 122 12.60 -14.49 -17.31
CA ILE A 122 11.16 -14.58 -17.64
C ILE A 122 10.92 -13.58 -18.77
N GLY A 123 10.65 -14.08 -19.98
CA GLY A 123 10.77 -13.26 -21.19
C GLY A 123 12.18 -12.69 -21.29
N ASP A 124 12.29 -11.36 -21.36
CA ASP A 124 13.56 -10.62 -21.38
C ASP A 124 13.98 -10.08 -19.99
N SER A 125 13.20 -10.36 -18.94
CA SER A 125 13.45 -9.86 -17.58
C SER A 125 14.31 -10.83 -16.79
N VAL A 126 15.38 -10.32 -16.16
CA VAL A 126 16.23 -11.07 -15.23
C VAL A 126 15.67 -10.95 -13.81
N ILE A 127 15.46 -12.09 -13.16
CA ILE A 127 15.18 -12.19 -11.73
C ILE A 127 16.28 -13.02 -11.09
N MET A 128 16.89 -12.50 -10.03
CA MET A 128 17.98 -13.18 -9.33
C MET A 128 17.44 -14.02 -8.20
N PHE A 129 17.91 -15.25 -8.06
CA PHE A 129 17.45 -16.21 -7.05
C PHE A 129 18.61 -16.54 -6.13
N ALA A 130 18.34 -16.68 -4.83
CA ALA A 130 19.30 -17.19 -3.87
C ALA A 130 18.62 -17.92 -2.71
N GLU A 131 19.35 -18.79 -2.02
CA GLU A 131 18.89 -19.41 -0.79
C GLU A 131 18.88 -18.37 0.35
N GLU A 132 17.99 -18.49 1.32
CA GLU A 132 18.00 -17.55 2.44
C GLU A 132 19.31 -17.65 3.23
N TRP A 133 19.74 -16.52 3.81
CA TRP A 133 20.92 -16.43 4.63
C TRP A 133 20.69 -15.43 5.78
N PRO A 134 20.02 -15.85 6.86
CA PRO A 134 19.68 -14.99 7.99
C PRO A 134 20.89 -14.33 8.64
N GLU A 135 22.04 -15.02 8.74
CA GLU A 135 23.27 -14.50 9.35
C GLU A 135 23.85 -13.33 8.56
N GLY A 136 23.61 -13.29 7.25
CA GLY A 136 23.96 -12.17 6.37
C GLY A 136 22.80 -11.24 6.05
N GLY A 137 21.68 -11.34 6.77
CA GLY A 137 20.52 -10.46 6.63
C GLY A 137 19.65 -10.68 5.40
N ARG A 138 19.76 -11.83 4.71
CA ARG A 138 18.93 -12.18 3.54
C ARG A 138 17.80 -13.13 3.96
N TYR A 139 16.58 -12.62 3.99
CA TYR A 139 15.40 -13.39 4.43
C TYR A 139 14.44 -13.66 3.27
N SER A 140 13.88 -14.87 3.23
CA SER A 140 12.84 -15.26 2.26
C SER A 140 11.47 -14.68 2.60
N ALA A 141 10.57 -14.58 1.60
CA ALA A 141 9.16 -14.25 1.83
C ALA A 141 8.47 -15.28 2.76
N GLU A 142 8.88 -16.55 2.68
CA GLU A 142 8.45 -17.62 3.58
C GLU A 142 8.77 -17.32 5.05
N THR A 143 9.90 -16.66 5.32
CA THR A 143 10.31 -16.27 6.68
C THR A 143 9.59 -15.01 7.15
N TRP A 144 9.31 -14.06 6.26
CA TRP A 144 8.51 -12.87 6.58
C TRP A 144 7.01 -13.14 6.74
N GLY A 145 6.52 -14.27 6.23
CA GLY A 145 5.10 -14.63 6.21
C GLY A 145 4.25 -13.81 5.23
N HIS A 146 4.89 -12.92 4.46
CA HIS A 146 4.27 -12.11 3.42
C HIS A 146 5.30 -11.72 2.36
N SER A 147 4.80 -11.28 1.21
CA SER A 147 5.67 -10.85 0.11
C SER A 147 6.33 -9.50 0.41
N PRO A 148 7.67 -9.39 0.35
CA PRO A 148 8.37 -8.11 0.54
C PRO A 148 8.37 -7.24 -0.73
N VAL A 149 7.94 -7.78 -1.87
CA VAL A 149 7.87 -7.09 -3.17
C VAL A 149 6.70 -7.64 -3.99
N SER A 150 5.99 -6.77 -4.71
CA SER A 150 5.04 -7.19 -5.75
C SER A 150 5.67 -6.99 -7.12
N MET A 151 5.70 -8.06 -7.92
CA MET A 151 6.26 -8.04 -9.27
C MET A 151 5.13 -8.08 -10.30
N ASN A 152 5.31 -7.42 -11.44
CA ASN A 152 4.33 -7.42 -12.52
C ASN A 152 4.97 -7.87 -13.82
N ILE A 153 4.30 -8.76 -14.56
CA ILE A 153 4.67 -9.11 -15.93
C ILE A 153 3.49 -8.93 -16.86
N GLN A 154 3.79 -8.51 -18.09
CA GLN A 154 2.84 -8.50 -19.18
C GLN A 154 3.02 -9.76 -20.01
N VAL A 155 1.90 -10.38 -20.35
CA VAL A 155 1.85 -11.61 -21.14
C VAL A 155 0.85 -11.45 -22.27
N PRO A 156 1.01 -12.19 -23.39
CA PRO A 156 0.07 -12.12 -24.51
C PRO A 156 -1.36 -12.54 -24.14
N ASP A 157 -1.50 -13.47 -23.19
CA ASP A 157 -2.78 -14.00 -22.73
C ASP A 157 -2.72 -14.28 -21.22
N VAL A 158 -3.37 -13.42 -20.44
CA VAL A 158 -3.41 -13.52 -18.98
C VAL A 158 -4.21 -14.72 -18.50
N ASP A 159 -5.29 -15.10 -19.18
CA ASP A 159 -6.14 -16.22 -18.76
C ASP A 159 -5.38 -17.54 -18.90
N ALA A 160 -4.75 -17.76 -20.06
CA ALA A 160 -3.95 -18.95 -20.32
C ALA A 160 -2.73 -19.04 -19.39
N PHE A 161 -2.06 -17.91 -19.13
CA PHE A 161 -0.93 -17.86 -18.22
C PHE A 161 -1.35 -18.23 -16.79
N VAL A 162 -2.45 -17.64 -16.30
CA VAL A 162 -2.97 -17.88 -14.96
C VAL A 162 -3.41 -19.32 -14.78
N GLU A 163 -4.15 -19.88 -15.74
CA GLU A 163 -4.57 -21.29 -15.70
C GLU A 163 -3.36 -22.22 -15.56
N HIS A 164 -2.33 -22.02 -16.39
CA HIS A 164 -1.10 -22.81 -16.36
C HIS A 164 -0.32 -22.65 -15.05
N ALA A 165 -0.12 -21.42 -14.59
CA ALA A 165 0.61 -21.15 -13.36
C ALA A 165 -0.09 -21.73 -12.12
N VAL A 166 -1.43 -21.68 -12.09
CA VAL A 166 -2.24 -22.30 -11.02
C VAL A 166 -2.13 -23.82 -11.07
N ALA A 167 -2.20 -24.44 -12.26
CA ALA A 167 -1.99 -25.87 -12.42
C ALA A 167 -0.58 -26.31 -11.97
N ALA A 168 0.42 -25.43 -12.10
CA ALA A 168 1.79 -25.64 -11.64
C ALA A 168 2.00 -25.35 -10.14
N GLY A 169 0.98 -24.88 -9.41
CA GLY A 169 0.99 -24.71 -7.95
C GLY A 169 0.90 -23.28 -7.44
N ALA A 170 0.78 -22.27 -8.31
CA ALA A 170 0.47 -20.91 -7.86
C ALA A 170 -0.95 -20.84 -7.28
N LYS A 171 -1.15 -19.99 -6.28
CA LYS A 171 -2.48 -19.68 -5.74
C LYS A 171 -3.05 -18.47 -6.45
N LEU A 172 -4.26 -18.60 -6.98
CA LEU A 172 -5.03 -17.45 -7.48
C LEU A 172 -5.48 -16.57 -6.31
N VAL A 173 -5.08 -15.29 -6.33
CA VAL A 173 -5.49 -14.28 -5.35
C VAL A 173 -6.64 -13.45 -5.92
N ASN A 174 -6.44 -12.88 -7.12
CA ASN A 174 -7.47 -12.14 -7.86
C ASN A 174 -7.63 -12.76 -9.25
N PRO A 175 -8.86 -13.12 -9.68
CA PRO A 175 -9.11 -13.73 -10.99
C PRO A 175 -8.89 -12.73 -12.14
N PRO A 176 -8.54 -13.22 -13.36
CA PRO A 176 -8.46 -12.40 -14.56
C PRO A 176 -9.70 -11.54 -14.78
N THR A 177 -9.53 -10.22 -14.68
CA THR A 177 -10.62 -9.24 -14.75
C THR A 177 -10.26 -8.11 -15.69
N ASP A 178 -11.22 -7.66 -16.50
CA ASP A 178 -11.05 -6.48 -17.36
C ASP A 178 -11.14 -5.22 -16.49
N GLN A 179 -10.08 -4.43 -16.51
CA GLN A 179 -9.90 -3.25 -15.68
C GLN A 179 -10.26 -1.97 -16.44
N PHE A 180 -10.73 -0.97 -15.70
CA PHE A 180 -11.12 0.32 -16.28
C PHE A 180 -9.99 1.04 -17.04
N TYR A 181 -8.73 0.73 -16.68
CA TYR A 181 -7.52 1.31 -17.25
C TYR A 181 -6.96 0.49 -18.44
N GLY A 182 -7.74 -0.41 -19.02
CA GLY A 182 -7.43 -1.04 -20.31
C GLY A 182 -6.58 -2.30 -20.22
N TYR A 183 -6.42 -2.87 -19.03
CA TYR A 183 -5.72 -4.12 -18.82
C TYR A 183 -6.72 -5.21 -18.48
N ARG A 184 -6.44 -6.43 -18.90
CA ARG A 184 -6.99 -7.61 -18.25
C ARG A 184 -5.91 -8.14 -17.32
N ASP A 185 -6.17 -8.20 -16.02
CA ASP A 185 -5.14 -8.57 -15.06
C ASP A 185 -5.63 -9.56 -13.99
N ALA A 186 -4.67 -10.24 -13.38
CA ALA A 186 -4.87 -11.20 -12.30
C ALA A 186 -3.73 -11.08 -11.30
N THR A 187 -3.96 -11.56 -10.08
CA THR A 187 -2.92 -11.66 -9.05
C THR A 187 -2.72 -13.11 -8.65
N LEU A 188 -1.48 -13.56 -8.67
CA LEU A 188 -1.04 -14.87 -8.22
C LEU A 188 -0.12 -14.72 -7.00
N LEU A 189 -0.20 -15.69 -6.10
CA LEU A 189 0.78 -15.91 -5.05
C LEU A 189 1.54 -17.20 -5.38
N ASP A 190 2.85 -17.12 -5.51
CA ASP A 190 3.67 -18.32 -5.72
C ASP A 190 3.72 -19.20 -4.45
N PRO A 191 4.17 -20.47 -4.54
CA PRO A 191 4.26 -21.35 -3.37
C PRO A 191 5.20 -20.87 -2.26
N PHE A 192 6.05 -19.88 -2.53
CA PHE A 192 7.07 -19.35 -1.63
C PHE A 192 6.68 -18.00 -1.01
N GLY A 193 5.48 -17.50 -1.32
CA GLY A 193 4.93 -16.26 -0.75
C GLY A 193 5.20 -15.00 -1.56
N TYR A 194 5.71 -15.09 -2.79
CA TYR A 194 5.88 -13.91 -3.67
C TYR A 194 4.62 -13.60 -4.48
N THR A 195 4.26 -12.31 -4.53
CA THR A 195 3.07 -11.83 -5.23
C THR A 195 3.40 -11.38 -6.66
N TRP A 196 2.64 -11.88 -7.63
CA TRP A 196 2.77 -11.58 -9.05
C TRP A 196 1.47 -11.00 -9.59
N GLY A 197 1.54 -9.81 -10.20
CA GLY A 197 0.52 -9.29 -11.10
C GLY A 197 0.81 -9.75 -12.53
N ILE A 198 -0.16 -10.37 -13.16
CA ILE A 198 -0.09 -10.83 -14.55
C ILE A 198 -1.10 -10.03 -15.34
N SER A 199 -0.70 -9.46 -16.48
CA SER A 199 -1.60 -8.62 -17.25
C SER A 199 -1.43 -8.74 -18.76
N THR A 200 -2.52 -8.47 -19.48
CA THR A 200 -2.53 -8.30 -20.93
C THR A 200 -3.16 -6.94 -21.22
N VAL A 201 -2.52 -6.13 -22.09
CA VAL A 201 -3.11 -4.87 -22.55
C VAL A 201 -4.29 -5.19 -23.46
N LYS A 202 -5.49 -4.76 -23.08
CA LYS A 202 -6.73 -4.86 -23.87
C LYS A 202 -6.98 -3.61 -24.69
N GLU A 203 -6.65 -2.46 -24.12
CA GLU A 203 -6.86 -1.14 -24.69
C GLU A 203 -5.72 -0.22 -24.25
N GLU A 204 -4.99 0.36 -25.22
CA GLU A 204 -4.07 1.46 -24.91
C GLU A 204 -4.87 2.74 -24.71
N MET A 205 -4.58 3.47 -23.62
CA MET A 205 -5.27 4.71 -23.30
C MET A 205 -4.33 5.73 -22.68
N SER A 206 -4.66 7.02 -22.83
CA SER A 206 -3.90 8.09 -22.20
C SER A 206 -4.13 8.12 -20.68
N VAL A 207 -3.17 8.68 -19.94
CA VAL A 207 -3.29 8.87 -18.49
C VAL A 207 -4.49 9.75 -18.15
N GLU A 208 -4.80 10.74 -18.99
CA GLU A 208 -5.99 11.59 -18.84
C GLU A 208 -7.29 10.78 -18.90
N GLU A 209 -7.37 9.84 -19.83
CA GLU A 209 -8.52 8.95 -19.99
C GLU A 209 -8.63 7.95 -18.83
N MET A 210 -7.50 7.38 -18.37
CA MET A 210 -7.46 6.56 -17.15
C MET A 210 -8.00 7.34 -15.95
N HIS A 211 -7.55 8.59 -15.76
CA HIS A 211 -8.04 9.45 -14.69
C HIS A 211 -9.53 9.81 -14.84
N ARG A 212 -10.03 9.98 -16.07
CA ARG A 212 -11.46 10.24 -16.32
C ARG A 212 -12.30 9.03 -15.91
N ARG A 213 -11.97 7.84 -16.41
CA ARG A 213 -12.66 6.58 -16.05
C ARG A 213 -12.56 6.29 -14.56
N PHE A 214 -11.39 6.52 -13.95
CA PHE A 214 -11.20 6.37 -12.51
C PHE A 214 -12.15 7.26 -11.72
N ARG A 215 -12.32 8.54 -12.10
CA ARG A 215 -13.26 9.46 -11.45
C ARG A 215 -14.73 9.07 -11.66
N GLU A 216 -15.07 8.36 -12.72
CA GLU A 216 -16.45 7.90 -12.97
C GLU A 216 -16.80 6.69 -12.11
N ILE A 217 -15.85 5.77 -11.92
CA ILE A 217 -16.02 4.55 -11.12
C ILE A 217 -15.82 4.83 -9.63
N MET A 218 -14.85 5.68 -9.32
CA MET A 218 -14.53 6.17 -7.99
C MET A 218 -14.60 7.70 -7.99
N PRO A 219 -15.83 8.27 -7.93
CA PRO A 219 -15.98 9.70 -7.78
C PRO A 219 -15.23 10.14 -6.51
N PRO A 220 -14.60 11.34 -6.54
CA PRO A 220 -14.01 11.88 -5.32
C PRO A 220 -15.10 11.87 -4.24
N PRO A 221 -14.75 11.48 -2.99
CA PRO A 221 -15.71 11.42 -1.92
C PRO A 221 -16.48 12.74 -1.88
N LYS A 222 -17.81 12.66 -1.91
CA LYS A 222 -18.64 13.86 -1.80
C LYS A 222 -18.24 14.54 -0.51
N LYS A 223 -17.75 15.79 -0.59
CA LYS A 223 -17.42 16.55 0.60
C LYS A 223 -18.67 16.56 1.49
N PRO A 224 -18.61 16.07 2.73
CA PRO A 224 -19.79 16.07 3.59
C PRO A 224 -20.28 17.51 3.75
N ASP A 225 -21.61 17.67 3.79
CA ASP A 225 -22.25 18.98 3.95
C ASP A 225 -21.98 19.56 5.36
N VAL A 226 -21.50 18.71 6.27
CA VAL A 226 -21.07 19.00 7.64
C VAL A 226 -19.57 18.72 7.82
N PRO A 227 -18.91 19.30 8.84
CA PRO A 227 -17.54 18.93 9.17
C PRO A 227 -17.41 17.42 9.45
N PRO A 228 -16.36 16.73 8.96
CA PRO A 228 -16.21 15.29 9.11
C PRO A 228 -15.90 14.84 10.55
N VAL A 229 -15.45 15.77 11.39
CA VAL A 229 -15.32 15.62 12.84
C VAL A 229 -16.46 16.44 13.47
N PRO A 230 -17.40 15.82 14.22
CA PRO A 230 -18.50 16.56 14.83
C PRO A 230 -17.99 17.58 15.86
N LYS A 231 -18.78 18.63 16.09
CA LYS A 231 -18.41 19.70 17.03
C LYS A 231 -18.18 19.15 18.43
N GLY A 232 -17.02 19.44 19.02
CA GLY A 232 -16.64 18.99 20.36
C GLY A 232 -15.91 17.64 20.40
N TYR A 233 -15.83 16.95 19.27
CA TYR A 233 -15.04 15.74 19.11
C TYR A 233 -13.65 16.07 18.62
N ARG A 234 -12.74 15.12 18.84
CA ARG A 234 -11.39 15.15 18.29
C ARG A 234 -11.25 14.02 17.28
N THR A 235 -10.26 14.15 16.41
CA THR A 235 -9.93 13.14 15.37
C THR A 235 -9.84 11.74 15.97
N VAL A 236 -9.11 11.58 17.06
CA VAL A 236 -9.10 10.38 17.90
C VAL A 236 -9.95 10.66 19.13
N THR A 237 -11.14 10.05 19.18
CA THR A 237 -12.05 10.12 20.31
C THR A 237 -12.03 8.79 21.06
N PRO A 238 -11.62 8.75 22.34
CA PRO A 238 -11.64 7.53 23.15
C PRO A 238 -13.05 6.95 23.27
N TYR A 239 -13.13 5.62 23.20
CA TYR A 239 -14.36 4.90 23.50
C TYR A 239 -14.12 3.83 24.57
N ILE A 240 -14.54 4.14 25.80
CA ILE A 240 -14.36 3.29 26.98
C ILE A 240 -15.56 2.33 27.06
N VAL A 241 -15.30 1.04 27.31
CA VAL A 241 -16.37 0.10 27.72
C VAL A 241 -16.21 -0.21 29.19
N ALA A 242 -17.21 0.14 29.99
CA ALA A 242 -17.24 -0.13 31.42
C ALA A 242 -18.40 -1.07 31.73
N GLU A 243 -18.19 -2.03 32.64
CA GLU A 243 -19.26 -2.91 33.10
C GLU A 243 -20.45 -2.08 33.66
N GLN A 244 -20.13 -1.01 34.38
CA GLN A 244 -21.08 -0.05 34.96
C GLN A 244 -20.81 1.36 34.44
N ALA A 245 -21.32 1.67 33.23
CA ALA A 245 -21.14 2.97 32.59
C ALA A 245 -21.63 4.14 33.45
N ASP A 246 -22.76 3.98 34.16
CA ASP A 246 -23.28 5.00 35.08
C ASP A 246 -22.30 5.39 36.18
N ALA A 247 -21.61 4.40 36.75
CA ALA A 247 -20.63 4.63 37.80
C ALA A 247 -19.42 5.40 37.26
N LEU A 248 -18.97 5.06 36.05
CA LEU A 248 -17.89 5.79 35.38
C LEU A 248 -18.30 7.23 35.05
N ILE A 249 -19.48 7.45 34.47
CA ILE A 249 -19.97 8.80 34.13
C ILE A 249 -20.09 9.68 35.39
N ASN A 250 -20.60 9.12 36.49
CA ASN A 250 -20.67 9.83 37.76
C ASN A 250 -19.26 10.15 38.32
N PHE A 251 -18.32 9.20 38.25
CA PHE A 251 -16.93 9.45 38.63
C PHE A 251 -16.32 10.60 37.82
N LEU A 252 -16.51 10.62 36.50
CA LEU A 252 -16.00 11.68 35.63
C LEU A 252 -16.62 13.04 35.95
N THR A 253 -17.94 13.07 36.18
CA THR A 253 -18.68 14.29 36.54
C THR A 253 -18.17 14.87 37.85
N LYS A 254 -17.94 14.03 38.86
CA LYS A 254 -17.53 14.49 40.20
C LYS A 254 -16.03 14.79 40.32
N THR A 255 -15.20 14.09 39.56
CA THR A 255 -13.73 14.23 39.63
C THR A 255 -13.23 15.32 38.69
N PHE A 256 -13.67 15.29 37.43
CA PHE A 256 -13.17 16.14 36.35
C PHE A 256 -14.15 17.23 35.93
N GLU A 257 -15.28 17.37 36.64
CA GLU A 257 -16.35 18.31 36.28
C GLU A 257 -16.86 18.07 34.86
N ALA A 258 -16.80 16.81 34.42
CA ALA A 258 -17.21 16.41 33.09
C ALA A 258 -18.73 16.60 32.90
N LYS A 259 -19.13 16.91 31.67
CA LYS A 259 -20.52 17.12 31.30
C LYS A 259 -21.01 15.99 30.40
N GLU A 260 -22.02 15.26 30.85
CA GLU A 260 -22.76 14.34 29.99
C GLU A 260 -23.59 15.14 28.98
N ASN A 261 -23.29 14.99 27.69
CA ASN A 261 -23.95 15.69 26.60
C ASN A 261 -25.04 14.84 25.95
N PHE A 262 -24.85 13.52 25.93
CA PHE A 262 -25.79 12.59 25.32
C PHE A 262 -25.80 11.25 26.06
N ARG A 263 -26.96 10.59 26.02
CA ARG A 263 -27.18 9.23 26.51
C ARG A 263 -28.27 8.54 25.70
N ALA A 264 -28.01 7.31 25.30
CA ALA A 264 -29.01 6.42 24.69
C ALA A 264 -28.75 4.95 25.05
N ILE A 265 -29.73 4.10 24.73
CA ILE A 265 -29.54 2.65 24.70
C ILE A 265 -29.05 2.28 23.29
N GLY A 266 -27.83 1.78 23.21
CA GLY A 266 -27.22 1.31 21.97
C GLY A 266 -27.89 0.04 21.45
N SER A 267 -27.62 -0.30 20.19
CA SER A 267 -28.19 -1.49 19.52
C SER A 267 -27.87 -2.82 20.22
N ALA A 268 -26.78 -2.87 20.99
CA ALA A 268 -26.41 -4.03 21.82
C ALA A 268 -27.20 -4.11 23.14
N GLY A 269 -28.02 -3.11 23.48
CA GLY A 269 -28.81 -3.06 24.71
C GLY A 269 -28.09 -2.41 25.90
N GLY A 270 -26.87 -1.89 25.71
CA GLY A 270 -26.11 -1.13 26.70
C GLY A 270 -26.33 0.36 26.66
N ILE A 271 -25.80 1.08 27.66
CA ILE A 271 -25.64 2.53 27.61
C ILE A 271 -24.61 2.87 26.53
N HIS A 272 -24.94 3.87 25.74
CA HIS A 272 -23.97 4.69 25.02
C HIS A 272 -24.13 6.14 25.53
N ALA A 273 -23.03 6.75 25.94
CA ALA A 273 -23.01 8.11 26.45
C ALA A 273 -21.83 8.90 25.87
N GLU A 274 -22.03 10.20 25.72
CA GLU A 274 -21.03 11.15 25.25
C GLU A 274 -20.76 12.14 26.37
N VAL A 275 -19.53 12.11 26.90
CA VAL A 275 -19.14 12.84 28.09
C VAL A 275 -17.98 13.77 27.76
N GLN A 276 -18.21 15.06 27.90
CA GLN A 276 -17.22 16.09 27.63
C GLN A 276 -16.38 16.39 28.86
N LEU A 277 -15.06 16.28 28.71
CA LEU A 277 -14.06 16.68 29.70
C LEU A 277 -13.23 17.81 29.08
N GLY A 278 -13.46 19.03 29.56
CA GLY A 278 -12.85 20.22 28.97
C GLY A 278 -13.22 20.38 27.50
N ASP A 279 -12.22 20.42 26.63
CA ASP A 279 -12.37 20.52 25.17
C ASP A 279 -12.34 19.17 24.41
N SER A 280 -12.39 18.04 25.12
CA SER A 280 -12.41 16.69 24.54
C SER A 280 -13.70 15.95 24.86
N MET A 281 -14.27 15.25 23.87
CA MET A 281 -15.35 14.28 24.06
C MET A 281 -14.77 12.89 24.37
N LEU A 282 -15.43 12.17 25.28
CA LEU A 282 -15.26 10.74 25.52
C LEU A 282 -16.55 10.02 25.16
N MET A 283 -16.45 8.89 24.47
CA MET A 283 -17.56 7.96 24.31
C MET A 283 -17.47 6.90 25.41
N ILE A 284 -18.61 6.57 26.01
CA ILE A 284 -18.70 5.55 27.07
C ILE A 284 -19.80 4.57 26.71
N GLY A 285 -19.43 3.30 26.68
CA GLY A 285 -20.29 2.16 26.41
C GLY A 285 -20.33 1.28 27.65
N GLY A 286 -21.43 0.57 27.87
CA GLY A 286 -21.45 -0.36 28.98
C GLY A 286 -22.80 -0.75 29.52
N GLY A 287 -22.78 -1.43 30.66
CA GLY A 287 -23.98 -1.74 31.41
C GLY A 287 -24.46 -0.60 32.31
N GLY A 288 -25.70 -0.72 32.76
CA GLY A 288 -26.30 0.08 33.82
C GLY A 288 -27.07 -0.82 34.79
N PRO A 289 -27.51 -0.33 35.96
CA PRO A 289 -28.15 -1.13 37.01
C PRO A 289 -29.20 -2.12 36.48
N ASP A 290 -30.03 -1.68 35.54
CA ASP A 290 -31.17 -2.44 35.00
C ASP A 290 -30.95 -3.02 33.59
N LEU A 291 -29.71 -3.00 33.07
CA LEU A 291 -29.39 -3.51 31.74
C LEU A 291 -28.79 -4.91 31.79
N ALA A 292 -29.29 -5.80 30.93
CA ALA A 292 -28.77 -7.17 30.82
C ALA A 292 -27.41 -7.22 30.10
N TRP A 293 -27.17 -6.31 29.15
CA TRP A 293 -25.89 -6.21 28.46
C TRP A 293 -24.93 -5.32 29.25
N ARG A 294 -23.72 -5.82 29.50
CA ARG A 294 -22.64 -5.09 30.20
C ARG A 294 -21.43 -4.78 29.32
N GLY A 295 -21.30 -5.50 28.20
CA GLY A 295 -20.11 -5.48 27.35
C GLY A 295 -18.90 -6.12 28.03
N ASP A 296 -17.85 -6.38 27.26
CA ASP A 296 -16.55 -6.76 27.81
C ASP A 296 -15.80 -5.47 28.19
N PRO A 297 -15.38 -5.29 29.46
CA PRO A 297 -14.67 -4.08 29.87
C PRO A 297 -13.39 -3.86 29.07
N LEU A 298 -13.24 -2.65 28.54
CA LEU A 298 -12.08 -2.18 27.79
C LEU A 298 -11.53 -0.93 28.48
N PRO A 299 -10.81 -1.10 29.60
CA PRO A 299 -10.19 0.02 30.29
C PRO A 299 -9.11 0.65 29.40
N GLN A 300 -8.89 1.95 29.60
CA GLN A 300 -7.89 2.72 28.85
C GLN A 300 -7.05 3.58 29.80
N ALA A 301 -5.97 4.17 29.27
CA ALA A 301 -5.15 5.13 29.97
C ALA A 301 -5.27 6.51 29.32
N PHE A 302 -5.25 7.56 30.13
CA PHE A 302 -5.42 8.94 29.68
C PHE A 302 -4.43 9.86 30.36
N HIS A 303 -3.79 10.74 29.58
CA HIS A 303 -3.17 11.94 30.09
C HIS A 303 -4.20 13.06 30.03
N VAL A 304 -4.50 13.65 31.19
CA VAL A 304 -5.58 14.63 31.36
C VAL A 304 -5.03 15.89 31.96
N TYR A 305 -5.10 16.98 31.19
CA TYR A 305 -4.79 18.31 31.70
C TYR A 305 -5.94 18.86 32.52
N VAL A 306 -5.61 19.30 33.74
CA VAL A 306 -6.55 19.93 34.66
C VAL A 306 -5.93 21.20 35.22
N ARG A 307 -6.80 22.13 35.63
CA ARG A 307 -6.37 23.41 36.22
C ARG A 307 -5.62 23.24 37.54
N ASP A 308 -5.96 22.19 38.30
CA ASP A 308 -5.34 21.89 39.59
C ASP A 308 -5.24 20.36 39.78
N CYS A 309 -4.04 19.83 39.59
CA CYS A 309 -3.71 18.42 39.74
C CYS A 309 -4.01 17.91 41.16
N ASP A 310 -3.58 18.64 42.19
CA ASP A 310 -3.69 18.20 43.59
C ASP A 310 -5.16 18.20 44.06
N ALA A 311 -5.97 19.18 43.65
CA ALA A 311 -7.40 19.20 43.93
C ALA A 311 -8.15 18.07 43.19
N THR A 312 -7.83 17.86 41.91
CA THR A 312 -8.45 16.80 41.10
C THR A 312 -8.11 15.41 41.64
N TYR A 313 -6.84 15.20 42.01
CA TYR A 313 -6.37 13.98 42.66
C TYR A 313 -7.15 13.69 43.95
N ARG A 314 -7.38 14.69 44.81
CA ARG A 314 -8.17 14.51 46.04
C ARG A 314 -9.63 14.12 45.75
N ARG A 315 -10.29 14.82 44.82
CA ARG A 315 -11.66 14.48 44.41
C ARG A 315 -11.76 13.06 43.86
N ALA A 316 -10.76 12.63 43.08
CA ALA A 316 -10.73 11.27 42.54
C ALA A 316 -10.73 10.22 43.66
N LEU A 317 -9.93 10.40 44.70
CA LEU A 317 -9.89 9.50 45.86
C LEU A 317 -11.21 9.50 46.63
N GLU A 318 -11.82 10.66 46.84
CA GLU A 318 -13.15 10.81 47.47
C GLU A 318 -14.24 10.07 46.69
N HIS A 319 -14.06 9.93 45.37
CA HIS A 319 -14.98 9.23 44.46
C HIS A 319 -14.50 7.83 44.06
N GLY A 320 -13.66 7.20 44.87
CA GLY A 320 -13.36 5.77 44.80
C GLY A 320 -12.22 5.38 43.86
N ALA A 321 -11.44 6.33 43.35
CA ALA A 321 -10.20 6.01 42.66
C ALA A 321 -9.13 5.49 43.62
N THR A 322 -8.27 4.60 43.12
CA THR A 322 -7.06 4.13 43.79
C THR A 322 -5.87 4.98 43.36
N SER A 323 -5.13 5.52 44.34
CA SER A 323 -3.86 6.20 44.07
C SER A 323 -2.84 5.22 43.48
N ILE A 324 -2.19 5.61 42.39
CA ILE A 324 -1.00 4.94 41.88
C ILE A 324 0.25 5.75 42.27
N ASP A 325 0.33 7.01 41.85
CA ASP A 325 1.39 7.95 42.21
C ASP A 325 0.77 9.25 42.75
N LYS A 326 1.30 9.74 43.87
CA LYS A 326 0.87 11.01 44.48
C LYS A 326 1.32 12.20 43.63
N PRO A 327 0.63 13.37 43.73
CA PRO A 327 1.05 14.58 43.05
C PRO A 327 2.52 14.94 43.32
N VAL A 328 3.29 15.06 42.24
CA VAL A 328 4.71 15.40 42.26
C VAL A 328 5.05 16.35 41.11
N ASP A 329 6.08 17.16 41.31
CA ASP A 329 6.62 18.02 40.28
C ASP A 329 7.54 17.21 39.36
N GLN A 330 7.29 17.31 38.07
CA GLN A 330 8.02 16.60 37.03
C GLN A 330 9.09 17.51 36.42
N GLU A 331 10.21 16.90 36.02
CA GLU A 331 11.34 17.61 35.40
C GLU A 331 10.96 18.25 34.05
N TYR A 332 9.95 17.70 33.37
CA TYR A 332 9.41 18.21 32.10
C TYR A 332 8.34 19.31 32.29
N GLY A 333 8.21 19.88 33.49
CA GLY A 333 7.43 21.10 33.69
C GLY A 333 5.94 20.87 33.99
N GLU A 334 5.57 19.72 34.54
CA GLU A 334 4.21 19.41 34.97
C GLU A 334 4.13 19.12 36.46
N ARG A 335 3.00 19.46 37.08
CA ARG A 335 2.57 18.88 38.36
C ARG A 335 1.66 17.71 38.01
N SER A 336 2.06 16.48 38.29
CA SER A 336 1.26 15.31 37.88
C SER A 336 1.10 14.24 38.95
N ALA A 337 0.00 13.49 38.84
CA ALA A 337 -0.37 12.37 39.68
C ALA A 337 -0.99 11.27 38.81
N SER A 338 -1.03 10.02 39.31
CA SER A 338 -1.66 8.91 38.58
C SER A 338 -2.65 8.16 39.46
N LEU A 339 -3.81 7.85 38.88
CA LEU A 339 -4.95 7.23 39.54
C LEU A 339 -5.47 6.05 38.72
N LYS A 340 -6.14 5.10 39.38
CA LYS A 340 -6.97 4.09 38.73
C LYS A 340 -8.42 4.22 39.18
N ASP A 341 -9.37 4.32 38.26
CA ASP A 341 -10.79 4.31 38.64
C ASP A 341 -11.33 2.89 38.89
N ALA A 342 -12.59 2.80 39.34
CA ALA A 342 -13.25 1.53 39.62
C ALA A 342 -13.57 0.70 38.36
N ALA A 343 -13.64 1.32 37.17
CA ALA A 343 -13.80 0.64 35.89
C ALA A 343 -12.46 0.11 35.33
N GLY A 344 -11.35 0.45 35.98
CA GLY A 344 -10.02 0.00 35.66
C GLY A 344 -9.21 0.94 34.77
N ASN A 345 -9.73 2.13 34.43
CA ASN A 345 -9.02 3.11 33.62
C ASN A 345 -7.91 3.78 34.42
N PHE A 346 -6.83 4.15 33.74
CA PHE A 346 -5.71 4.90 34.28
C PHE A 346 -5.84 6.37 33.92
N TRP A 347 -5.67 7.23 34.90
CA TRP A 347 -5.77 8.69 34.76
C TRP A 347 -4.46 9.32 35.22
N TYR A 348 -3.64 9.75 34.28
CA TYR A 348 -2.48 10.60 34.50
C TYR A 348 -2.97 12.05 34.51
N VAL A 349 -3.17 12.59 35.70
CA VAL A 349 -3.71 13.93 35.88
C VAL A 349 -2.55 14.90 35.98
N ALA A 350 -2.56 15.96 35.18
CA ALA A 350 -1.46 16.91 35.13
C ALA A 350 -1.94 18.36 35.08
N THR A 351 -1.13 19.25 35.66
CA THR A 351 -1.20 20.70 35.44
C THR A 351 0.15 21.14 34.89
N TYR A 352 0.14 21.65 33.66
CA TYR A 352 1.33 22.24 33.03
C TYR A 352 1.72 23.53 33.76
N LYS A 353 3.02 23.72 34.02
CA LYS A 353 3.56 24.86 34.79
C LYS A 353 3.88 26.09 33.93
N GLY A 354 3.14 26.29 32.84
CA GLY A 354 3.24 27.48 31.99
C GLY A 354 2.23 28.56 32.38
N ASP A 355 2.01 29.51 31.46
CA ASP A 355 0.96 30.55 31.61
C ASP A 355 -0.45 29.96 31.63
N THR A 356 -0.61 28.78 31.04
CA THR A 356 -1.84 27.98 30.97
C THR A 356 -1.63 26.62 31.63
N TYR A 357 -2.72 25.96 32.05
CA TYR A 357 -2.68 24.64 32.71
C TYR A 357 -2.35 23.47 31.77
N LYS A 358 -2.19 23.76 30.47
CA LYS A 358 -1.75 22.86 29.39
C LYS A 358 -0.90 23.63 28.39
N TRP A 359 -0.09 22.94 27.59
CA TRP A 359 0.68 23.57 26.51
C TRP A 359 -0.20 23.97 25.32
N GLU A 360 0.29 24.87 24.48
CA GLU A 360 -0.49 25.46 23.38
C GLU A 360 -0.89 24.42 22.32
N GLY A 361 -2.20 24.23 22.13
CA GLY A 361 -2.74 23.25 21.18
C GLY A 361 -2.99 21.86 21.77
N ALA A 362 -2.63 21.62 23.04
CA ALA A 362 -2.93 20.35 23.70
C ALA A 362 -4.45 20.17 23.90
N PRO A 363 -5.02 19.00 23.55
CA PRO A 363 -6.37 18.66 24.01
C PRO A 363 -6.35 18.39 25.52
N ASP A 364 -7.47 18.62 26.19
CA ASP A 364 -7.59 18.36 27.63
C ASP A 364 -7.46 16.86 27.97
N VAL A 365 -7.85 15.98 27.04
CA VAL A 365 -7.66 14.53 27.16
C VAL A 365 -6.85 13.99 25.99
N GLN A 366 -5.80 13.25 26.32
CA GLN A 366 -4.94 12.52 25.38
C GLN A 366 -4.98 11.03 25.74
N PRO A 367 -5.36 10.15 24.80
CA PRO A 367 -5.28 8.72 25.05
C PRO A 367 -3.81 8.27 25.16
N CYS A 368 -3.55 7.37 26.11
CA CYS A 368 -2.25 6.75 26.32
C CYS A 368 -2.30 5.27 25.95
N LEU A 369 -1.36 4.82 25.11
CA LEU A 369 -1.19 3.41 24.78
C LEU A 369 0.04 2.83 25.47
N HIS A 370 -0.14 1.62 26.02
CA HIS A 370 0.94 0.85 26.63
C HIS A 370 1.20 -0.45 25.87
N PRO A 371 1.70 -0.42 24.63
CA PRO A 371 1.95 -1.64 23.89
C PRO A 371 3.18 -2.38 24.43
N LEU A 372 3.28 -3.68 24.17
CA LEU A 372 4.53 -4.43 24.45
C LEU A 372 5.72 -3.88 23.66
N ARG A 373 5.46 -3.37 22.44
CA ARG A 373 6.44 -2.69 21.59
C ARG A 373 5.75 -1.51 20.92
N ALA A 374 6.28 -0.30 21.08
CA ALA A 374 5.64 0.92 20.58
C ALA A 374 5.95 1.16 19.10
N GLU A 375 7.18 0.88 18.66
CA GLU A 375 7.61 1.10 17.27
C GLU A 375 6.67 0.49 16.22
N PRO A 376 6.21 -0.78 16.33
CA PRO A 376 5.30 -1.37 15.36
C PRO A 376 3.91 -0.71 15.35
N VAL A 377 3.43 -0.25 16.51
CA VAL A 377 2.15 0.48 16.62
C VAL A 377 2.27 1.83 15.93
N ILE A 378 3.32 2.60 16.23
CA ILE A 378 3.59 3.91 15.62
C ILE A 378 3.65 3.79 14.10
N ASN A 379 4.35 2.77 13.58
CA ASN A 379 4.46 2.55 12.14
C ASN A 379 3.11 2.16 11.50
N PHE A 380 2.26 1.41 12.21
CA PHE A 380 0.89 1.17 11.77
C PHE A 380 0.09 2.48 11.70
N LEU A 381 0.10 3.31 12.76
CA LEU A 381 -0.63 4.58 12.80
C LEU A 381 -0.19 5.53 11.67
N LYS A 382 1.12 5.61 11.38
CA LYS A 382 1.67 6.38 10.25
C LYS A 382 1.09 5.91 8.91
N ARG A 383 1.15 4.60 8.64
CA ARG A 383 0.71 4.02 7.35
C ARG A 383 -0.81 4.04 7.17
N ALA A 384 -1.56 3.70 8.22
CA ALA A 384 -3.01 3.57 8.16
C ALA A 384 -3.72 4.93 8.23
N PHE A 385 -3.31 5.75 9.19
CA PHE A 385 -4.07 6.94 9.61
C PHE A 385 -3.36 8.25 9.31
N GLY A 386 -2.15 8.21 8.74
CA GLY A 386 -1.37 9.42 8.46
C GLY A 386 -0.87 10.11 9.73
N ALA A 387 -0.58 9.32 10.77
CA ALA A 387 -0.05 9.85 12.02
C ALA A 387 1.32 10.52 11.83
N GLU A 388 1.57 11.58 12.60
CA GLU A 388 2.86 12.25 12.72
C GLU A 388 3.47 11.93 14.08
N GLU A 389 4.74 11.55 14.11
CA GLU A 389 5.47 11.38 15.37
C GLU A 389 6.13 12.69 15.74
N ILE A 390 5.65 13.31 16.80
CA ILE A 390 6.04 14.66 17.22
C ILE A 390 7.26 14.59 18.13
N ALA A 391 7.28 13.62 19.03
CA ALA A 391 8.38 13.42 19.97
C ALA A 391 8.57 11.93 20.25
N ARG A 392 9.83 11.57 20.56
CA ARG A 392 10.23 10.24 20.98
C ARG A 392 11.35 10.32 22.00
N TYR A 393 11.16 9.63 23.11
CA TYR A 393 12.16 9.39 24.13
C TYR A 393 12.31 7.88 24.33
N ALA A 394 13.48 7.39 23.91
CA ALA A 394 13.85 5.99 24.01
C ALA A 394 15.18 5.85 24.76
N SER A 395 15.30 4.78 25.52
CA SER A 395 16.56 4.37 26.13
C SER A 395 17.58 3.88 25.09
N PRO A 396 18.87 3.75 25.44
CA PRO A 396 19.89 3.25 24.52
C PRO A 396 19.63 1.83 23.99
N ASP A 397 18.94 0.98 24.73
CA ASP A 397 18.51 -0.37 24.32
C ASP A 397 17.22 -0.39 23.49
N GLY A 398 16.67 0.79 23.18
CA GLY A 398 15.59 0.98 22.21
C GLY A 398 14.18 0.87 22.78
N VAL A 399 14.03 0.79 24.11
CA VAL A 399 12.72 0.84 24.78
C VAL A 399 12.19 2.26 24.69
N ILE A 400 11.00 2.42 24.12
CA ILE A 400 10.33 3.71 24.00
C ILE A 400 9.58 3.97 25.30
N HIS A 401 10.14 4.85 26.14
CA HIS A 401 9.52 5.25 27.40
C HIS A 401 8.36 6.23 27.17
N HIS A 402 8.47 7.06 26.14
CA HIS A 402 7.45 8.04 25.79
C HIS A 402 7.57 8.43 24.31
N ALA A 403 6.44 8.52 23.62
CA ALA A 403 6.32 9.09 22.30
C ALA A 403 4.98 9.80 22.18
N SER A 404 5.00 10.96 21.54
CA SER A 404 3.81 11.77 21.28
C SER A 404 3.46 11.68 19.79
N ILE A 405 2.26 11.16 19.51
CA ILE A 405 1.78 10.84 18.17
C ILE A 405 0.57 11.69 17.86
N LYS A 406 0.65 12.49 16.81
CA LYS A 406 -0.44 13.35 16.33
C LYS A 406 -1.21 12.68 15.21
N ILE A 407 -2.53 12.69 15.29
CA ILE A 407 -3.44 12.26 14.21
C ILE A 407 -4.52 13.32 14.07
N GLY A 408 -4.50 14.07 12.96
CA GLY A 408 -5.38 15.22 12.77
C GLY A 408 -5.16 16.27 13.85
N ASP A 409 -6.19 16.55 14.65
CA ASP A 409 -6.16 17.48 15.78
C ASP A 409 -5.98 16.81 17.16
N SER A 410 -5.80 15.49 17.19
CA SER A 410 -5.56 14.72 18.41
C SER A 410 -4.09 14.43 18.65
N TYR A 411 -3.72 14.34 19.92
CA TYR A 411 -2.46 13.81 20.39
C TYR A 411 -2.71 12.52 21.18
N MET A 412 -1.90 11.51 20.92
CA MET A 412 -1.85 10.25 21.64
C MET A 412 -0.47 10.08 22.23
N GLU A 413 -0.40 9.65 23.49
CA GLU A 413 0.85 9.32 24.13
C GLU A 413 1.09 7.82 24.08
N MET A 414 2.35 7.41 24.01
CA MET A 414 2.70 6.00 23.94
C MET A 414 3.97 5.71 24.73
N GLY A 415 3.93 4.70 25.59
CA GLY A 415 5.11 4.20 26.29
C GLY A 415 5.02 2.70 26.48
N GLU A 416 6.10 1.97 26.23
CA GLU A 416 6.08 0.52 26.26
C GLU A 416 5.69 -0.03 27.64
N ALA A 417 4.92 -1.12 27.64
CA ALA A 417 4.43 -1.76 28.86
C ALA A 417 5.59 -2.28 29.72
N HIS A 418 5.56 -1.96 31.02
CA HIS A 418 6.53 -2.39 32.01
C HIS A 418 5.94 -2.31 33.43
N GLY A 419 6.37 -3.20 34.33
CA GLY A 419 6.02 -3.13 35.75
C GLY A 419 4.51 -3.05 36.00
N LYS A 420 4.04 -1.94 36.58
CA LYS A 420 2.61 -1.69 36.84
C LYS A 420 1.80 -1.28 35.61
N TYR A 421 2.46 -0.90 34.52
CA TYR A 421 1.85 -0.49 33.25
C TYR A 421 1.86 -1.68 32.29
N GLN A 422 0.80 -2.47 32.31
CA GLN A 422 0.67 -3.67 31.49
C GLN A 422 0.01 -3.37 30.14
N PRO A 423 0.14 -4.26 29.14
CA PRO A 423 -0.51 -4.09 27.85
C PRO A 423 -2.02 -3.89 27.98
N MET A 424 -2.52 -2.81 27.36
CA MET A 424 -3.92 -2.41 27.44
C MET A 424 -4.41 -2.00 26.05
N PRO A 425 -4.95 -2.95 25.27
CA PRO A 425 -5.59 -2.63 24.00
C PRO A 425 -6.78 -1.70 24.21
N ALA A 426 -6.87 -0.66 23.41
CA ALA A 426 -7.88 0.38 23.54
C ALA A 426 -8.86 0.39 22.36
N MET A 427 -9.94 1.16 22.50
CA MET A 427 -10.93 1.36 21.46
C MET A 427 -11.14 2.84 21.20
N PHE A 428 -11.18 3.21 19.91
CA PHE A 428 -11.27 4.58 19.47
C PHE A 428 -12.32 4.74 18.38
N TYR A 429 -13.02 5.87 18.41
CA TYR A 429 -13.58 6.45 17.20
C TYR A 429 -12.50 7.30 16.53
N LEU A 430 -12.27 7.07 15.23
CA LEU A 430 -11.32 7.80 14.41
C LEU A 430 -12.09 8.58 13.34
N TYR A 431 -12.36 9.86 13.60
CA TYR A 431 -13.03 10.73 12.65
C TYR A 431 -12.07 11.20 11.56
N VAL A 432 -12.43 10.93 10.31
CA VAL A 432 -11.62 11.21 9.13
C VAL A 432 -12.50 11.78 8.00
N PRO A 433 -11.93 12.56 7.08
CA PRO A 433 -12.68 13.07 5.93
C PRO A 433 -13.25 12.00 5.00
N ASP A 434 -12.65 10.81 4.95
CA ASP A 434 -13.06 9.69 4.09
C ASP A 434 -12.87 8.35 4.82
N CYS A 435 -13.96 7.83 5.38
CA CYS A 435 -14.00 6.57 6.11
C CYS A 435 -13.50 5.39 5.24
N ASP A 436 -13.98 5.26 4.01
CA ASP A 436 -13.71 4.12 3.13
C ASP A 436 -12.26 4.08 2.67
N ALA A 437 -11.67 5.24 2.36
CA ALA A 437 -10.26 5.32 2.01
C ALA A 437 -9.38 4.94 3.20
N VAL A 438 -9.65 5.49 4.39
CA VAL A 438 -8.86 5.20 5.59
C VAL A 438 -9.03 3.74 6.02
N TYR A 439 -10.23 3.19 5.94
CA TYR A 439 -10.53 1.78 6.18
C TYR A 439 -9.70 0.86 5.27
N ARG A 440 -9.70 1.11 3.95
CA ARG A 440 -8.86 0.33 3.00
C ARG A 440 -7.37 0.46 3.28
N ARG A 441 -6.88 1.66 3.64
CA ARG A 441 -5.48 1.86 4.06
C ARG A 441 -5.15 1.08 5.33
N ALA A 442 -6.05 1.03 6.30
CA ALA A 442 -5.85 0.26 7.53
C ALA A 442 -5.72 -1.25 7.25
N LEU A 443 -6.57 -1.79 6.38
CA LEU A 443 -6.45 -3.19 5.93
C LEU A 443 -5.12 -3.44 5.20
N ALA A 444 -4.74 -2.56 4.27
CA ALA A 444 -3.45 -2.64 3.58
C ALA A 444 -2.24 -2.52 4.53
N ALA A 445 -2.41 -1.84 5.67
CA ALA A 445 -1.39 -1.73 6.72
C ALA A 445 -1.34 -2.92 7.68
N GLY A 446 -2.20 -3.93 7.51
CA GLY A 446 -2.22 -5.19 8.25
C GLY A 446 -3.38 -5.38 9.22
N ALA A 447 -4.28 -4.40 9.36
CA ALA A 447 -5.45 -4.54 10.24
C ALA A 447 -6.44 -5.58 9.70
N THR A 448 -7.23 -6.16 10.61
CA THR A 448 -8.34 -7.05 10.25
C THR A 448 -9.67 -6.29 10.31
N SER A 449 -10.59 -6.61 9.41
CA SER A 449 -11.94 -6.03 9.41
C SER A 449 -12.74 -6.54 10.62
N ILE A 450 -13.37 -5.60 11.35
CA ILE A 450 -14.44 -5.88 12.31
C ILE A 450 -15.80 -5.70 11.62
N SER A 451 -15.96 -4.61 10.88
CA SER A 451 -17.17 -4.28 10.11
C SER A 451 -16.83 -3.39 8.93
N GLU A 452 -17.47 -3.64 7.78
CA GLU A 452 -17.28 -2.81 6.58
C GLU A 452 -17.96 -1.44 6.72
N PRO A 453 -17.40 -0.37 6.09
CA PRO A 453 -17.98 0.96 6.09
C PRO A 453 -19.42 1.00 5.58
N LYS A 454 -20.32 1.56 6.39
CA LYS A 454 -21.71 1.84 6.00
C LYS A 454 -22.24 3.10 6.67
N ASP A 455 -23.26 3.66 6.07
CA ASP A 455 -24.00 4.79 6.65
C ASP A 455 -24.80 4.29 7.85
N GLN A 456 -24.69 5.02 8.95
CA GLN A 456 -25.31 4.70 10.22
C GLN A 456 -26.54 5.58 10.43
N THR A 457 -27.47 5.09 11.24
CA THR A 457 -28.71 5.81 11.55
C THR A 457 -28.49 7.10 12.33
N TYR A 458 -27.31 7.27 12.94
CA TYR A 458 -26.91 8.41 13.76
C TYR A 458 -26.01 9.43 13.04
N GLY A 459 -25.95 9.38 11.70
CA GLY A 459 -25.36 10.45 10.91
C GLY A 459 -23.87 10.30 10.56
N ASP A 460 -23.24 9.21 10.98
CA ASP A 460 -21.88 8.84 10.58
C ASP A 460 -21.89 7.78 9.48
N ARG A 461 -20.92 7.84 8.58
CA ARG A 461 -20.49 6.67 7.80
C ARG A 461 -19.30 6.04 8.52
N SER A 462 -19.43 4.80 8.98
CA SER A 462 -18.40 4.18 9.80
C SER A 462 -18.17 2.70 9.51
N GLY A 463 -16.91 2.27 9.69
CA GLY A 463 -16.44 0.89 9.61
C GLY A 463 -15.39 0.61 10.69
N GLY A 464 -15.31 -0.64 11.15
CA GLY A 464 -14.43 -1.04 12.25
C GLY A 464 -13.25 -1.89 11.78
N VAL A 465 -12.06 -1.64 12.30
CA VAL A 465 -10.88 -2.51 12.13
C VAL A 465 -10.21 -2.81 13.46
N LYS A 466 -9.56 -3.97 13.56
CA LYS A 466 -8.69 -4.34 14.67
C LYS A 466 -7.25 -4.35 14.20
N ASP A 467 -6.38 -3.61 14.86
CA ASP A 467 -4.95 -3.68 14.56
C ASP A 467 -4.29 -4.94 15.14
N MET A 468 -3.06 -5.23 14.71
CA MET A 468 -2.28 -6.40 15.10
C MET A 468 -1.89 -6.41 16.59
N PHE A 469 -2.14 -5.31 17.31
CA PHE A 469 -1.83 -5.13 18.73
C PHE A 469 -3.09 -5.21 19.60
N GLY A 470 -4.24 -5.42 18.98
CA GLY A 470 -5.52 -5.62 19.64
C GLY A 470 -6.38 -4.37 19.77
N ASN A 471 -5.89 -3.20 19.37
CA ASN A 471 -6.71 -1.98 19.45
C ASN A 471 -7.80 -2.01 18.38
N GLN A 472 -8.96 -1.45 18.73
CA GLN A 472 -10.12 -1.37 17.87
C GLN A 472 -10.34 0.06 17.41
N TRP A 473 -10.48 0.26 16.10
CA TRP A 473 -10.63 1.56 15.47
C TRP A 473 -11.93 1.59 14.68
N TYR A 474 -12.91 2.34 15.17
CA TYR A 474 -14.13 2.67 14.44
C TYR A 474 -13.85 3.93 13.63
N ILE A 475 -13.46 3.72 12.38
CA ILE A 475 -13.15 4.78 11.43
C ILE A 475 -14.48 5.37 10.99
N ALA A 476 -14.62 6.69 11.07
CA ALA A 476 -15.89 7.36 10.81
C ALA A 476 -15.70 8.65 10.02
N THR A 477 -16.67 8.97 9.19
CA THR A 477 -16.87 10.30 8.62
C THR A 477 -18.23 10.78 9.06
N HIS A 478 -18.30 11.94 9.71
CA HIS A 478 -19.58 12.55 9.99
C HIS A 478 -20.18 13.09 8.69
N VAL A 479 -21.37 12.60 8.32
CA VAL A 479 -21.99 12.91 7.01
C VAL A 479 -23.25 13.75 7.11
N LYS A 480 -23.93 13.78 8.27
CA LYS A 480 -25.07 14.65 8.53
C LYS A 480 -25.32 14.83 10.03
N ASP A 481 -25.77 16.02 10.42
CA ASP A 481 -26.37 16.26 11.74
C ASP A 481 -27.73 15.51 11.84
N MET A 482 -28.09 15.09 13.05
CA MET A 482 -29.31 14.33 13.35
C MET A 482 -30.41 15.17 14.00
#